data_AF-A0A1A8K5F4-F1
#
_entry.id   AF-A0A1A8K5F4-F1
#
_cell.length_a   1.000
_cell.length_b   1.000
_cell.length_c   1.000
_cell.angle_alpha   90.00
_cell.angle_beta   90.00
_cell.angle_gamma   90.00
#
_symmetry.space_group_name_H-M   'P 1'
#
loop_
_entity.id
_entity.type
_entity.pdbx_description
1 polymer ?
#
loop_
_entity_poly.entity_id
_entity_poly.type
_entity_poly.pdbx_seq_one_letter_code
_entity_poly.pdbx_strand_id
1 'polypeptide(L)'
;PLSHILHFSSGPKMVLTRLCVALASMALNLIPQAWSQPVADMVKAFQPQKPDSEDGAKACQDPHSHCMTLLELLTVLPEEFQSCRLAQARRAQLRDALTGEWSVVCTVLRQLLQSQDSSDQVKEKVLRCLSSWVGLDVPLGGSHELVQDCFSTLSNPALFGTAVETIVDSISQPDCQRYVDALLSLMPLVLGLYEQLKAAVQDGDMET
;
A
#
# COMPACT_ATOMS: atom_id res chain seq x y z
N PRO A 1 6.01 -15.75 14.08
CA PRO A 1 5.30 -14.46 14.27
C PRO A 1 4.20 -14.22 13.22
N LEU A 2 4.51 -14.36 11.93
CA LEU A 2 3.54 -14.22 10.82
C LEU A 2 2.36 -15.20 10.92
N SER A 3 2.62 -16.45 11.33
CA SER A 3 1.60 -17.48 11.55
C SER A 3 0.56 -17.12 12.62
N HIS A 4 0.95 -16.38 13.66
CA HIS A 4 0.00 -15.92 14.68
C HIS A 4 -0.90 -14.81 14.14
N ILE A 5 -0.36 -13.87 13.34
CA ILE A 5 -1.15 -12.82 12.71
C ILE A 5 -2.16 -13.42 11.73
N LEU A 6 -1.74 -14.41 10.93
CA LEU A 6 -2.63 -15.17 10.05
C LEU A 6 -3.76 -15.87 10.82
N HIS A 7 -3.47 -16.42 12.01
CA HIS A 7 -4.52 -17.03 12.84
C HIS A 7 -5.50 -15.98 13.41
N PHE A 8 -5.05 -14.75 13.63
CA PHE A 8 -5.84 -13.64 14.15
C PHE A 8 -6.47 -12.74 13.07
N SER A 9 -6.33 -13.05 11.78
CA SER A 9 -6.85 -12.22 10.67
C SER A 9 -8.38 -12.05 10.74
N SER A 10 -9.08 -13.04 11.27
CA SER A 10 -10.54 -13.03 11.49
C SER A 10 -10.94 -12.52 12.89
N GLY A 11 -9.98 -12.07 13.70
CA GLY A 11 -10.18 -11.60 15.06
C GLY A 11 -10.61 -10.12 15.15
N PRO A 12 -10.72 -9.57 16.38
CA PRO A 12 -11.06 -8.16 16.58
C PRO A 12 -10.04 -7.22 15.93
N LYS A 13 -10.50 -6.27 15.11
CA LYS A 13 -9.64 -5.32 14.36
C LYS A 13 -8.60 -4.61 15.24
N MET A 14 -8.97 -4.21 16.46
CA MET A 14 -8.05 -3.55 17.40
C MET A 14 -6.86 -4.42 17.77
N VAL A 15 -7.07 -5.72 17.97
CA VAL A 15 -6.00 -6.66 18.32
C VAL A 15 -5.10 -6.88 17.10
N LEU A 16 -5.71 -7.01 15.92
CA LEU A 16 -4.98 -7.19 14.66
C LEU A 16 -4.04 -6.02 14.38
N THR A 17 -4.54 -4.77 14.43
CA THR A 17 -3.70 -3.58 14.21
C THR A 17 -2.56 -3.52 15.23
N ARG A 18 -2.79 -3.84 16.50
CA ARG A 18 -1.71 -3.89 17.51
C ARG A 18 -0.66 -4.96 17.22
N LEU A 19 -1.07 -6.13 16.72
CA LEU A 19 -0.14 -7.16 16.28
C LEU A 19 0.65 -6.74 15.03
N CYS A 20 0.01 -6.02 14.10
CA CYS A 20 0.68 -5.47 12.92
C CYS A 20 1.74 -4.45 13.30
N VAL A 21 1.40 -3.51 14.19
CA VAL A 21 2.34 -2.52 14.78
C VAL A 21 3.50 -3.22 15.48
N ALA A 22 3.23 -4.21 16.34
CA ALA A 22 4.27 -4.95 17.04
C ALA A 22 5.22 -5.67 16.07
N LEU A 23 4.67 -6.27 14.99
CA LEU A 23 5.47 -6.92 13.97
C LEU A 23 6.30 -5.93 13.14
N ALA A 24 5.70 -4.79 12.76
CA ALA A 24 6.41 -3.72 12.05
C ALA A 24 7.58 -3.19 12.89
N SER A 25 7.32 -2.84 14.15
CA SER A 25 8.36 -2.46 15.12
C SER A 25 9.46 -3.53 15.25
N MET A 26 9.11 -4.82 15.31
CA MET A 26 10.09 -5.91 15.34
C MET A 26 10.91 -5.97 14.05
N ALA A 27 10.27 -5.89 12.87
CA ALA A 27 10.94 -5.88 11.58
C ALA A 27 11.95 -4.73 11.50
N LEU A 28 11.57 -3.51 11.87
CA LEU A 28 12.45 -2.34 11.88
C LEU A 28 13.67 -2.48 12.81
N ASN A 29 13.57 -3.29 13.86
CA ASN A 29 14.70 -3.60 14.74
C ASN A 29 15.61 -4.71 14.18
N LEU A 30 15.06 -5.64 13.39
CA LEU A 30 15.79 -6.78 12.84
C LEU A 30 16.47 -6.49 11.48
N ILE A 31 15.92 -5.56 10.68
CA ILE A 31 16.53 -5.12 9.43
C ILE A 31 17.88 -4.46 9.70
N PRO A 32 18.90 -4.57 8.84
CA PRO A 32 19.01 -5.56 7.76
C PRO A 32 19.63 -6.89 8.23
N GLN A 33 20.14 -6.95 9.47
CA GLN A 33 21.05 -7.99 9.93
C GLN A 33 20.38 -9.35 10.17
N ALA A 34 19.18 -9.35 10.74
CA ALA A 34 18.45 -10.56 11.11
C ALA A 34 17.22 -10.80 10.24
N TRP A 35 16.73 -9.76 9.55
CA TRP A 35 15.63 -9.88 8.60
C TRP A 35 15.87 -8.97 7.40
N SER A 36 16.36 -9.54 6.30
CA SER A 36 16.82 -8.75 5.16
C SER A 36 15.73 -8.39 4.16
N GLN A 37 14.63 -9.17 4.08
CA GLN A 37 13.53 -8.97 3.14
C GLN A 37 12.14 -9.14 3.79
N PRO A 38 11.81 -8.34 4.82
CA PRO A 38 10.55 -8.46 5.54
C PRO A 38 9.30 -8.31 4.65
N VAL A 39 9.30 -7.40 3.67
CA VAL A 39 8.13 -7.22 2.80
C VAL A 39 7.93 -8.45 1.93
N ALA A 40 8.99 -8.94 1.28
CA ALA A 40 8.89 -10.12 0.42
C ALA A 40 8.41 -11.35 1.20
N ASP A 41 8.90 -11.54 2.42
CA ASP A 41 8.50 -12.65 3.29
C ASP A 41 7.04 -12.52 3.77
N MET A 42 6.59 -11.31 4.10
CA MET A 42 5.19 -11.04 4.42
C MET A 42 4.28 -11.35 3.22
N VAL A 43 4.61 -10.85 2.03
CA VAL A 43 3.81 -11.12 0.82
C VAL A 43 3.71 -12.62 0.55
N LYS A 44 4.84 -13.37 0.63
CA LYS A 44 4.85 -14.83 0.45
C LYS A 44 4.02 -15.56 1.51
N ALA A 45 4.07 -15.13 2.76
CA ALA A 45 3.35 -15.77 3.86
C ALA A 45 1.82 -15.60 3.76
N PHE A 46 1.36 -14.50 3.17
CA PHE A 46 -0.06 -14.17 3.03
C PHE A 46 -0.65 -14.55 1.67
N GLN A 47 0.17 -15.03 0.72
CA GLN A 47 -0.32 -15.64 -0.51
C GLN A 47 -1.02 -16.97 -0.21
N PRO A 48 -2.10 -17.33 -0.95
CA PRO A 48 -2.78 -18.60 -0.78
C PRO A 48 -1.78 -19.75 -0.98
N GLN A 49 -1.50 -20.53 0.07
CA GLN A 49 -0.68 -21.72 -0.09
C GLN A 49 -1.47 -22.74 -0.92
N LYS A 50 -0.84 -23.25 -1.97
CA LYS A 50 -1.37 -24.36 -2.75
C LYS A 50 -1.52 -25.56 -1.81
N PRO A 51 -2.69 -26.22 -1.73
CA PRO A 51 -2.85 -27.36 -0.83
C PRO A 51 -2.10 -28.56 -1.40
N ASP A 52 -0.81 -28.67 -1.10
CA ASP A 52 0.02 -29.83 -1.45
C ASP A 52 -0.02 -30.91 -0.36
N SER A 53 -1.12 -31.05 0.39
CA SER A 53 -1.23 -32.09 1.42
C SER A 53 -2.65 -32.61 1.55
N GLU A 54 -2.79 -33.92 1.39
CA GLU A 54 -4.00 -34.73 1.47
C GLU A 54 -4.61 -34.84 2.88
N ASP A 55 -4.33 -33.87 3.77
CA ASP A 55 -4.90 -33.83 5.11
C ASP A 55 -6.01 -32.79 5.20
N GLY A 56 -7.25 -33.28 5.19
CA GLY A 56 -8.49 -32.52 5.30
C GLY A 56 -8.72 -31.87 6.66
N ALA A 57 -7.80 -31.01 7.11
CA ALA A 57 -7.91 -30.25 8.35
C ALA A 57 -7.84 -28.73 8.09
N LYS A 58 -9.02 -28.16 7.81
CA LYS A 58 -9.40 -26.75 8.06
C LYS A 58 -8.45 -25.65 7.55
N ALA A 59 -8.29 -25.55 6.23
CA ALA A 59 -7.98 -24.26 5.62
C ALA A 59 -9.28 -23.45 5.38
N CYS A 60 -10.11 -23.26 6.42
CA CYS A 60 -11.13 -22.21 6.39
C CYS A 60 -10.45 -20.89 6.77
N GLN A 61 -9.60 -20.38 5.89
CA GLN A 61 -8.99 -19.07 6.04
C GLN A 61 -9.54 -18.18 4.93
N ASP A 62 -10.32 -17.17 5.33
CA ASP A 62 -10.97 -16.24 4.42
C ASP A 62 -9.91 -15.45 3.63
N PRO A 63 -9.79 -15.64 2.30
CA PRO A 63 -8.79 -14.96 1.47
C PRO A 63 -8.87 -13.44 1.57
N HIS A 64 -10.07 -12.90 1.80
CA HIS A 64 -10.29 -11.47 1.99
C HIS A 64 -9.64 -10.98 3.30
N SER A 65 -9.82 -11.72 4.40
CA SER A 65 -9.20 -11.38 5.70
C SER A 65 -7.67 -11.35 5.62
N HIS A 66 -7.07 -12.27 4.86
CA HIS A 66 -5.62 -12.33 4.66
C HIS A 66 -5.12 -11.14 3.85
N CYS A 67 -5.79 -10.82 2.74
CA CYS A 67 -5.46 -9.66 1.92
C CYS A 67 -5.52 -8.36 2.75
N MET A 68 -6.59 -8.18 3.52
CA MET A 68 -6.77 -7.01 4.39
C MET A 68 -5.68 -6.92 5.47
N THR A 69 -5.28 -8.05 6.04
CA THR A 69 -4.22 -8.10 7.06
C THR A 69 -2.85 -7.80 6.47
N LEU A 70 -2.56 -8.32 5.27
CA LEU A 70 -1.33 -8.02 4.54
C LEU A 70 -1.25 -6.51 4.24
N LEU A 71 -2.32 -5.91 3.72
CA LEU A 71 -2.37 -4.47 3.45
C LEU A 71 -2.17 -3.64 4.72
N GLU A 72 -2.77 -4.04 5.84
CA GLU A 72 -2.53 -3.39 7.14
C GLU A 72 -1.06 -3.46 7.54
N LEU A 73 -0.42 -4.64 7.45
CA LEU A 73 1.00 -4.80 7.75
C LEU A 73 1.89 -3.92 6.87
N LEU A 74 1.62 -3.91 5.57
CA LEU A 74 2.37 -3.11 4.61
C LEU A 74 2.16 -1.61 4.82
N THR A 75 1.00 -1.18 5.32
CA THR A 75 0.72 0.24 5.63
C THR A 75 1.37 0.67 6.94
N VAL A 76 1.30 -0.17 7.98
CA VAL A 76 1.83 0.16 9.31
C VAL A 76 3.37 0.17 9.33
N LEU A 77 4.03 -0.61 8.46
CA LEU A 77 5.49 -0.67 8.40
C LEU A 77 6.17 0.69 8.13
N PRO A 78 5.83 1.44 7.06
CA PRO A 78 6.36 2.78 6.84
C PRO A 78 5.89 3.79 7.89
N GLU A 79 4.65 3.68 8.39
CA GLU A 79 4.14 4.56 9.46
C GLU A 79 4.98 4.44 10.75
N GLU A 80 5.30 3.21 11.16
CA GLU A 80 6.14 2.94 12.32
C GLU A 80 7.58 3.43 12.12
N PHE A 81 8.11 3.34 10.89
CA PHE A 81 9.42 3.92 10.58
C PHE A 81 9.44 5.44 10.75
N GLN A 82 8.37 6.12 10.32
CA GLN A 82 8.23 7.57 10.46
C GLN A 82 8.06 7.98 11.93
N SER A 83 7.30 7.21 12.72
CA SER A 83 7.05 7.48 14.14
C SER A 83 8.26 7.18 15.04
N CYS A 84 9.10 6.21 14.66
CA CYS A 84 10.24 5.77 15.47
C CYS A 84 11.33 6.84 15.60
N ARG A 85 11.79 7.08 16.84
CA ARG A 85 12.94 7.95 17.12
C ARG A 85 14.25 7.18 16.90
N LEU A 86 14.74 7.21 15.66
CA LEU A 86 15.97 6.54 15.25
C LEU A 86 17.13 7.52 15.07
N ALA A 87 18.34 7.06 15.38
CA ALA A 87 19.57 7.76 15.00
C ALA A 87 19.69 7.88 13.48
N GLN A 88 20.29 8.98 12.98
CA GLN A 88 20.31 9.30 11.56
C GLN A 88 20.88 8.18 10.67
N ALA A 89 21.99 7.58 11.08
CA ALA A 89 22.62 6.48 10.33
C ALA A 89 21.69 5.25 10.24
N ARG A 90 20.99 4.94 11.34
CA ARG A 90 20.02 3.84 11.39
C ARG A 90 18.80 4.14 10.51
N ARG A 91 18.31 5.38 10.55
CA ARG A 91 17.19 5.84 9.72
C ARG A 91 17.51 5.72 8.22
N ALA A 92 18.71 6.15 7.81
CA ALA A 92 19.17 6.00 6.43
C ALA A 92 19.24 4.51 6.01
N GLN A 93 19.87 3.67 6.82
CA GLN A 93 19.98 2.23 6.55
C GLN A 93 18.61 1.54 6.40
N LEU A 94 17.65 1.86 7.26
CA LEU A 94 16.31 1.29 7.17
C LEU A 94 15.55 1.80 5.95
N ARG A 95 15.66 3.09 5.62
CA ARG A 95 15.06 3.65 4.41
C ARG A 95 15.61 2.96 3.16
N ASP A 96 16.93 2.77 3.07
CA ASP A 96 17.55 2.08 1.93
C ASP A 96 17.07 0.63 1.81
N ALA A 97 16.91 -0.07 2.94
CA ALA A 97 16.37 -1.43 2.94
C ALA A 97 14.89 -1.49 2.50
N LEU A 98 14.05 -0.61 3.04
CA LEU A 98 12.61 -0.56 2.71
C LEU A 98 12.38 -0.12 1.26
N THR A 99 13.09 0.91 0.79
CA THR A 99 13.04 1.35 -0.62
C THR A 99 13.51 0.26 -1.58
N GLY A 100 14.46 -0.59 -1.16
CA GLY A 100 14.88 -1.77 -1.91
C GLY A 100 13.77 -2.82 -2.12
N GLU A 101 12.75 -2.85 -1.25
CA GLU A 101 11.60 -3.75 -1.37
C GLU A 101 10.37 -3.08 -2.02
N TRP A 102 10.47 -1.82 -2.42
CA TRP A 102 9.35 -1.05 -2.97
C TRP A 102 8.71 -1.68 -4.21
N SER A 103 9.51 -2.31 -5.07
CA SER A 103 9.01 -2.99 -6.28
C SER A 103 8.06 -4.15 -5.96
N VAL A 104 8.29 -4.84 -4.85
CA VAL A 104 7.42 -5.92 -4.36
C VAL A 104 6.08 -5.35 -3.92
N VAL A 105 6.10 -4.24 -3.17
CA VAL A 105 4.88 -3.54 -2.73
C VAL A 105 4.09 -3.04 -3.94
N CYS A 106 4.73 -2.35 -4.88
CA CYS A 106 4.09 -1.85 -6.10
C CYS A 106 3.36 -2.96 -6.86
N THR A 107 3.99 -4.13 -7.00
CA THR A 107 3.39 -5.26 -7.72
C THR A 107 2.11 -5.73 -7.03
N VAL A 108 2.12 -5.88 -5.70
CA VAL A 108 0.94 -6.31 -4.93
C VAL A 108 -0.17 -5.26 -5.01
N LEU A 109 0.15 -3.99 -4.78
CA LEU A 109 -0.83 -2.90 -4.81
C LEU A 109 -1.50 -2.79 -6.18
N ARG A 110 -0.72 -2.89 -7.26
CA ARG A 110 -1.22 -2.83 -8.63
C ARG A 110 -2.16 -3.99 -8.95
N GLN A 111 -1.78 -5.22 -8.58
CA GLN A 111 -2.63 -6.40 -8.78
C GLN A 111 -3.99 -6.25 -8.07
N LEU A 112 -4.00 -5.72 -6.84
CA LEU A 112 -5.23 -5.51 -6.09
C LEU A 112 -6.07 -4.34 -6.63
N LEU A 113 -5.43 -3.26 -7.08
CA LEU A 113 -6.13 -2.10 -7.63
C LEU A 113 -6.80 -2.41 -8.98
N GLN A 114 -6.12 -3.16 -9.84
CA GLN A 114 -6.60 -3.56 -11.18
C GLN A 114 -7.57 -4.75 -11.16
N SER A 115 -7.60 -5.53 -10.07
CA SER A 115 -8.50 -6.68 -9.95
C SER A 115 -9.96 -6.23 -9.89
N GLN A 116 -10.81 -6.83 -10.73
CA GLN A 116 -12.26 -6.59 -10.71
C GLN A 116 -12.95 -7.23 -9.50
N ASP A 117 -12.36 -8.28 -8.94
CA ASP A 117 -12.89 -8.98 -7.76
C ASP A 117 -12.57 -8.26 -6.44
N SER A 118 -11.73 -7.22 -6.50
CA SER A 118 -11.36 -6.45 -5.31
C SER A 118 -12.45 -5.47 -4.91
N SER A 119 -12.90 -5.60 -3.66
CA SER A 119 -13.90 -4.70 -3.07
C SER A 119 -13.36 -3.28 -2.93
N ASP A 120 -14.26 -2.29 -2.85
CA ASP A 120 -13.88 -0.90 -2.62
C ASP A 120 -13.06 -0.73 -1.33
N GLN A 121 -13.37 -1.51 -0.29
CA GLN A 121 -12.58 -1.50 0.94
C GLN A 121 -11.13 -1.96 0.74
N VAL A 122 -10.88 -2.96 -0.12
CA VAL A 122 -9.54 -3.40 -0.47
C VAL A 122 -8.82 -2.30 -1.26
N LYS A 123 -9.48 -1.71 -2.26
CA LYS A 123 -8.91 -0.62 -3.08
C LYS A 123 -8.59 0.62 -2.26
N GLU A 124 -9.46 0.99 -1.33
CA GLU A 124 -9.23 2.09 -0.39
C GLU A 124 -8.01 1.81 0.51
N LYS A 125 -7.83 0.56 0.98
CA LYS A 125 -6.64 0.15 1.74
C LYS A 125 -5.37 0.14 0.88
N VAL A 126 -5.47 -0.21 -0.39
CA VAL A 126 -4.37 -0.11 -1.35
C VAL A 126 -3.90 1.34 -1.50
N LEU A 127 -4.82 2.29 -1.66
CA LEU A 127 -4.52 3.71 -1.79
C LEU A 127 -3.82 4.25 -0.52
N ARG A 128 -4.35 3.95 0.67
CA ARG A 128 -3.71 4.33 1.94
C ARG A 128 -2.32 3.71 2.10
N CYS A 129 -2.16 2.45 1.71
CA CYS A 129 -0.87 1.80 1.70
C CYS A 129 0.10 2.58 0.81
N LEU A 130 -0.27 2.90 -0.43
CA LEU A 130 0.57 3.72 -1.32
C LEU A 130 0.97 5.05 -0.67
N SER A 131 0.02 5.84 -0.14
CA SER A 131 0.33 7.12 0.53
C SER A 131 1.33 6.96 1.68
N SER A 132 1.18 5.91 2.52
CA SER A 132 2.12 5.65 3.62
C SER A 132 3.56 5.40 3.14
N TRP A 133 3.75 4.77 1.97
CA TRP A 133 5.06 4.49 1.37
C TRP A 133 5.65 5.70 0.64
N VAL A 134 4.81 6.55 0.05
CA VAL A 134 5.24 7.81 -0.58
C VAL A 134 5.97 8.70 0.43
N GLY A 135 5.62 8.65 1.72
CA GLY A 135 6.34 9.34 2.80
C GLY A 135 7.78 8.85 3.05
N LEU A 136 8.23 7.75 2.43
CA LEU A 136 9.60 7.23 2.53
C LEU A 136 10.56 7.76 1.45
N ASP A 137 10.11 8.70 0.62
CA ASP A 137 10.84 9.17 -0.58
C ASP A 137 11.14 8.03 -1.57
N VAL A 138 10.20 7.08 -1.74
CA VAL A 138 10.34 6.01 -2.74
C VAL A 138 10.38 6.59 -4.16
N PRO A 139 11.23 6.05 -5.06
CA PRO A 139 11.36 6.59 -6.41
C PRO A 139 10.10 6.37 -7.25
N LEU A 140 9.51 7.45 -7.76
CA LEU A 140 8.31 7.41 -8.63
C LEU A 140 8.54 6.65 -9.94
N GLY A 141 9.79 6.55 -10.40
CA GLY A 141 10.12 5.88 -11.66
C GLY A 141 9.65 4.42 -11.73
N GLY A 142 9.48 3.75 -10.59
CA GLY A 142 8.92 2.38 -10.51
C GLY A 142 7.42 2.32 -10.17
N SER A 143 6.80 3.42 -9.76
CA SER A 143 5.39 3.49 -9.33
C SER A 143 4.49 4.30 -10.26
N HIS A 144 5.02 4.89 -11.33
CA HIS A 144 4.27 5.65 -12.33
C HIS A 144 2.98 4.95 -12.78
N GLU A 145 3.06 3.66 -13.09
CA GLU A 145 1.89 2.92 -13.57
C GLU A 145 0.86 2.70 -12.45
N LEU A 146 1.33 2.51 -11.21
CA LEU A 146 0.45 2.42 -10.04
C LEU A 146 -0.26 3.75 -9.77
N VAL A 147 0.44 4.88 -9.94
CA VAL A 147 -0.17 6.22 -9.85
C VAL A 147 -1.20 6.41 -10.96
N GLN A 148 -0.92 5.97 -12.20
CA GLN A 148 -1.91 5.97 -13.29
C GLN A 148 -3.15 5.13 -12.94
N ASP A 149 -2.96 3.94 -12.36
CA ASP A 149 -4.06 3.09 -11.93
C ASP A 149 -4.93 3.79 -10.85
N CYS A 150 -4.35 4.65 -10.01
CA CYS A 150 -5.11 5.44 -9.03
C CYS A 150 -6.08 6.42 -9.70
N PHE A 151 -5.74 7.01 -10.85
CA PHE A 151 -6.66 7.91 -11.57
C PHE A 151 -7.95 7.19 -11.99
N SER A 152 -7.88 5.88 -12.30
CA SER A 152 -9.08 5.11 -12.64
C SER A 152 -10.08 5.01 -11.48
N THR A 153 -9.60 5.13 -10.24
CA THR A 153 -10.45 5.07 -9.03
C THR A 153 -11.16 6.39 -8.71
N LEU A 154 -10.78 7.51 -9.34
CA LEU A 154 -11.47 8.80 -9.20
C LEU A 154 -12.91 8.75 -9.72
N SER A 155 -13.23 7.80 -10.60
CA SER A 155 -14.62 7.59 -11.04
C SER A 155 -15.51 6.96 -9.96
N ASN A 156 -14.96 6.43 -8.87
CA ASN A 156 -15.72 5.85 -7.77
C ASN A 156 -15.85 6.85 -6.61
N PRO A 157 -17.07 7.34 -6.31
CA PRO A 157 -17.30 8.30 -5.22
C PRO A 157 -16.80 7.82 -3.84
N ALA A 158 -16.87 6.51 -3.57
CA ALA A 158 -16.41 5.96 -2.28
C ALA A 158 -14.88 6.01 -2.12
N LEU A 159 -14.14 6.03 -3.23
CA LEU A 159 -12.68 6.02 -3.24
C LEU A 159 -12.09 7.40 -3.53
N PHE A 160 -12.90 8.30 -4.10
CA PHE A 160 -12.47 9.58 -4.64
C PHE A 160 -11.55 10.36 -3.70
N GLY A 161 -11.99 10.62 -2.46
CA GLY A 161 -11.20 11.41 -1.51
C GLY A 161 -9.83 10.79 -1.21
N THR A 162 -9.78 9.47 -0.98
CA THR A 162 -8.52 8.75 -0.72
C THR A 162 -7.64 8.71 -1.96
N ALA A 163 -8.23 8.58 -3.15
CA ALA A 163 -7.51 8.55 -4.41
C ALA A 163 -6.87 9.90 -4.74
N VAL A 164 -7.60 11.01 -4.54
CA VAL A 164 -7.06 12.37 -4.71
C VAL A 164 -5.88 12.61 -3.77
N GLU A 165 -6.05 12.35 -2.47
CA GLU A 165 -4.97 12.50 -1.48
C GLU A 165 -3.73 11.71 -1.90
N THR A 166 -3.92 10.44 -2.26
CA THR A 166 -2.82 9.55 -2.68
C THR A 166 -2.11 10.03 -3.95
N ILE A 167 -2.86 10.53 -4.94
CA ILE A 167 -2.30 11.09 -6.18
C ILE A 167 -1.51 12.36 -5.86
N VAL A 168 -2.07 13.26 -5.06
CA VAL A 168 -1.43 14.52 -4.65
C VAL A 168 -0.15 14.25 -3.87
N ASP A 169 -0.16 13.34 -2.91
CA ASP A 169 1.02 12.94 -2.15
C ASP A 169 2.12 12.42 -3.08
N SER A 170 1.73 11.57 -4.04
CA SER A 170 2.67 10.97 -5.00
C SER A 170 3.33 12.01 -5.90
N ILE A 171 2.56 12.95 -6.46
CA ILE A 171 3.10 13.96 -7.39
C ILE A 171 3.82 15.11 -6.68
N SER A 172 3.50 15.36 -5.41
CA SER A 172 4.07 16.47 -4.62
C SER A 172 5.39 16.13 -3.94
N GLN A 173 5.92 14.91 -4.16
CA GLN A 173 7.21 14.51 -3.60
C GLN A 173 8.35 15.46 -4.04
N PRO A 174 9.31 15.79 -3.15
CA PRO A 174 10.40 16.71 -3.46
C PRO A 174 11.23 16.29 -4.70
N ASP A 175 11.36 14.98 -4.91
CA ASP A 175 12.13 14.39 -6.01
C ASP A 175 11.29 14.13 -7.29
N CYS A 176 10.03 14.58 -7.35
CA CYS A 176 9.15 14.32 -8.49
C CYS A 176 9.71 14.86 -9.82
N GLN A 177 10.47 15.96 -9.76
CA GLN A 177 11.13 16.57 -10.91
C GLN A 177 12.16 15.66 -11.57
N ARG A 178 12.67 14.63 -10.87
CA ARG A 178 13.59 13.65 -11.45
C ARG A 178 12.89 12.65 -12.37
N TYR A 179 11.55 12.64 -12.36
CA TYR A 179 10.69 11.71 -13.11
C TYR A 179 9.80 12.46 -14.10
N VAL A 180 10.39 13.38 -14.88
CA VAL A 180 9.67 14.23 -15.84
C VAL A 180 8.81 13.41 -16.81
N ASP A 181 9.34 12.30 -17.34
CA ASP A 181 8.60 11.46 -18.29
C ASP A 181 7.35 10.84 -17.67
N ALA A 182 7.42 10.44 -16.39
CA ALA A 182 6.26 9.97 -15.64
C ALA A 182 5.25 11.10 -15.40
N LEU A 183 5.70 12.30 -15.04
CA LEU A 183 4.79 13.45 -14.87
C LEU A 183 4.09 13.82 -16.19
N LEU A 184 4.82 13.75 -17.32
CA LEU A 184 4.25 13.99 -18.64
C LEU A 184 3.22 12.91 -19.03
N SER A 185 3.40 11.66 -18.61
CA SER A 185 2.40 10.61 -18.87
C SER A 185 1.14 10.74 -18.00
N LEU A 186 1.22 11.45 -16.87
CA LEU A 186 0.06 11.76 -16.01
C LEU A 186 -0.75 12.97 -16.52
N MET A 187 -0.15 13.88 -17.29
CA MET A 187 -0.83 15.08 -17.80
C MET A 187 -2.16 14.79 -18.53
N PRO A 188 -2.23 13.82 -19.46
CA PRO A 188 -3.49 13.51 -20.14
C PRO A 188 -4.59 13.05 -19.18
N LEU A 189 -4.24 12.36 -18.09
CA LEU A 189 -5.19 11.90 -17.08
C LEU A 189 -5.77 13.08 -16.30
N VAL A 190 -4.90 14.01 -15.88
CA VAL A 190 -5.34 15.25 -15.20
C VAL A 190 -6.24 16.09 -16.10
N LEU A 191 -5.90 16.23 -17.38
CA LEU A 191 -6.74 16.93 -18.36
C LEU A 191 -8.07 16.21 -18.60
N GLY A 192 -8.08 14.88 -18.55
CA GLY A 192 -9.30 14.07 -18.65
C GLY A 192 -10.31 14.33 -17.54
N LEU A 193 -9.86 14.79 -16.37
CA LEU A 193 -10.74 15.16 -15.24
C LEU A 193 -11.48 16.49 -15.47
N TYR A 194 -11.12 17.28 -16.49
CA TYR A 194 -11.72 18.58 -16.74
C TYR A 194 -13.24 18.52 -16.96
N GLU A 195 -13.72 17.53 -17.71
CA GLU A 195 -15.16 17.36 -17.95
C GLU A 195 -15.90 16.92 -16.68
N GLN A 196 -15.28 16.07 -15.84
CA GLN A 196 -15.83 15.70 -14.53
C GLN A 196 -15.93 16.92 -13.60
N LEU A 197 -14.88 17.74 -13.51
CA LEU A 197 -14.88 18.97 -12.73
C LEU A 197 -15.98 19.94 -13.21
N LYS A 198 -16.11 20.09 -14.52
CA LYS A 198 -17.12 20.96 -15.13
C LYS A 198 -18.55 20.47 -14.85
N ALA A 199 -18.78 19.17 -14.80
CA ALA A 199 -20.06 18.58 -14.40
C ALA A 199 -20.34 18.79 -12.90
N ALA A 200 -19.37 18.52 -12.03
CA ALA A 200 -19.50 18.73 -10.58
C ALA A 200 -19.85 20.19 -10.22
N VAL A 201 -19.20 21.15 -10.88
CA VAL A 201 -19.50 22.60 -10.71
C VAL A 201 -20.93 22.95 -11.14
N GLN A 202 -21.48 22.27 -12.16
CA GLN A 202 -22.87 22.50 -12.60
C GLN A 202 -23.89 21.88 -11.66
N ASP A 203 -23.55 20.73 -11.06
CA ASP A 203 -24.41 20.02 -10.11
C ASP A 203 -24.34 20.64 -8.70
N GLY A 204 -23.42 21.59 -8.47
CA GLY A 204 -23.25 22.26 -7.18
C GLY A 204 -22.61 21.36 -6.12
N ASP A 205 -21.96 20.29 -6.54
CA ASP A 205 -21.24 19.38 -5.66
C ASP A 205 -19.92 20.03 -5.23
N MET A 206 -19.82 20.38 -3.95
CA MET A 206 -18.59 20.94 -3.34
C MET A 206 -17.79 19.90 -2.55
N GLU A 207 -18.27 18.64 -2.50
CA GLU A 207 -17.65 17.56 -1.70
C GLU A 207 -16.96 16.47 -2.56
N THR A 208 -17.04 16.57 -3.89
CA THR A 208 -16.12 15.92 -4.83
C THR A 208 -15.06 16.91 -5.32
#